data_AF-A0A3R9VBA5-F1
#
_entry.id   AF-A0A3R9VBA5-F1
#
_cell.length_a   1.000
_cell.length_b   1.000
_cell.length_c   1.000
_cell.angle_alpha   90.00
_cell.angle_beta   90.00
_cell.angle_gamma   90.00
#
_symmetry.space_group_name_H-M   'P 1'
#
loop_
_entity.id
_entity.type
_entity.pdbx_description
1 polymer ?
#
loop_
_entity_poly.entity_id
_entity_poly.type
_entity_poly.pdbx_seq_one_letter_code
_entity_poly.pdbx_strand_id
1 'polypeptide(L)' 'MPRYRFRDTRRIGPVEVGTYTDRHGREMHSAACTAPYCGWSADYTSRAAAELAAQSHRCAPR' A
#
# COMPACT_ATOMS: atom_id res chain seq x y z
N MET A 1 20.13 -10.16 6.56
CA MET A 1 18.75 -10.30 6.04
C MET A 1 18.37 -8.99 5.37
N PRO A 2 18.12 -8.93 4.05
CA PRO A 2 17.58 -7.72 3.45
C PRO A 2 16.24 -7.45 4.12
N ARG A 3 16.14 -6.35 4.85
CA ARG A 3 14.85 -5.93 5.39
C ARG A 3 14.09 -5.42 4.18
N TYR A 4 13.12 -6.18 3.69
CA TYR A 4 12.10 -5.69 2.76
C TYR A 4 11.31 -4.59 3.48
N ARG A 5 11.92 -3.40 3.56
CA ARG A 5 11.31 -2.22 4.15
C ARG A 5 10.56 -1.53 3.04
N PHE A 6 9.32 -1.18 3.31
CA PHE A 6 8.64 -0.19 2.51
C PHE A 6 9.44 1.12 2.59
N ARG A 7 9.75 1.68 1.43
CA ARG A 7 10.32 3.01 1.26
C ARG A 7 9.24 3.93 0.70
N ASP A 8 9.45 5.23 0.85
CA ASP A 8 8.60 6.24 0.21
C ASP A 8 7.10 6.06 0.56
N THR A 9 6.85 5.77 1.84
CA THR A 9 5.52 5.53 2.38
C THR A 9 4.71 6.83 2.45
N ARG A 10 3.48 6.80 1.97
CA ARG A 10 2.51 7.90 2.05
C ARG A 10 1.19 7.41 2.65
N ARG A 11 0.59 8.23 3.51
CA ARG A 11 -0.73 7.95 4.06
C ARG A 11 -1.78 8.76 3.30
N ILE A 12 -2.81 8.08 2.80
CA ILE A 12 -3.96 8.63 2.10
C ILE A 12 -5.20 8.15 2.85
N GLY A 13 -5.78 9.05 3.66
CA GLY A 13 -6.89 8.68 4.54
C GLY A 13 -6.47 7.54 5.50
N PRO A 14 -7.26 6.45 5.62
CA PRO A 14 -6.92 5.29 6.44
C PRO A 14 -5.96 4.31 5.75
N VAL A 15 -5.49 4.61 4.53
CA VAL A 15 -4.63 3.72 3.74
C VAL A 15 -3.19 4.21 3.74
N GLU A 16 -2.24 3.32 3.96
CA GLU A 16 -0.81 3.54 3.73
C GLU A 16 -0.38 2.91 2.42
N VAL A 17 0.28 3.70 1.59
CA VAL A 17 0.90 3.28 0.33
C VAL A 17 2.41 3.26 0.53
N GLY A 18 3.07 2.15 0.22
CA GLY A 18 4.51 1.98 0.36
C GLY A 18 5.13 1.31 -0.84
N THR A 19 6.32 1.75 -1.21
CA THR A 19 7.08 1.16 -2.31
C THR A 19 8.02 0.08 -1.76
N TYR A 20 8.08 -1.09 -2.39
CA TYR A 20 8.98 -2.18 -2.03
C TYR A 20 9.57 -2.83 -3.29
N THR A 21 10.63 -3.60 -3.09
CA THR A 21 11.23 -4.41 -4.15
C THR A 21 10.82 -5.85 -3.93
N ASP A 22 10.20 -6.48 -4.92
CA ASP A 22 9.81 -7.88 -4.83
C ASP A 22 11.02 -8.83 -4.93
N ARG A 23 10.79 -10.13 -4.76
CA ARG A 23 11.83 -11.15 -4.86
C ARG A 23 12.47 -11.25 -6.25
N HIS A 24 11.86 -10.65 -7.27
CA HIS A 24 12.35 -10.61 -8.65
C HIS A 24 13.08 -9.28 -8.97
N GLY A 25 13.25 -8.39 -7.99
CA GLY A 25 13.93 -7.11 -8.19
C GLY A 25 13.04 -6.02 -8.79
N ARG A 26 11.72 -6.22 -8.87
CA ARG A 26 10.78 -5.25 -9.43
C ARG A 26 10.32 -4.28 -8.37
N GLU A 27 10.24 -3.01 -8.73
CA GLU A 27 9.56 -2.02 -7.90
C GLU A 27 8.05 -2.29 -7.90
N MET A 28 7.48 -2.43 -6.72
CA MET A 28 6.06 -2.62 -6.49
C MET A 28 5.59 -1.63 -5.43
N HIS A 29 4.31 -1.30 -5.47
CA HIS A 29 3.68 -0.35 -4.57
C HIS A 29 2.50 -1.05 -3.89
N SER A 30 2.60 -1.23 -2.58
CA SER A 30 1.54 -1.82 -1.78
C SER A 30 0.67 -0.70 -1.21
N ALA A 31 -0.64 -0.86 -1.25
CA ALA A 31 -1.61 -0.03 -0.55
C ALA A 31 -2.31 -0.90 0.50
N ALA A 32 -2.27 -0.51 1.77
CA ALA A 32 -2.86 -1.25 2.88
C ALA A 32 -3.69 -0.33 3.77
N CYS A 33 -4.93 -0.69 4.04
CA CYS A 33 -5.78 0.02 4.99
C CYS A 33 -5.31 -0.31 6.41
N THR A 34 -4.93 0.71 7.16
CA THR A 34 -4.50 0.59 8.56
C THR A 34 -5.67 0.68 9.54
N ALA A 35 -6.90 0.82 9.05
CA ALA A 35 -8.07 0.80 9.91
C ALA A 35 -8.24 -0.59 10.54
N PRO A 36 -8.56 -0.67 11.84
CA PRO A 36 -8.76 -1.95 12.50
C PRO A 36 -9.92 -2.71 11.84
N TYR A 37 -9.75 -4.02 11.67
CA TYR A 37 -10.74 -4.95 11.11
C TYR A 37 -11.12 -4.76 9.62
N CYS A 38 -10.50 -3.82 8.88
CA CYS A 38 -10.73 -3.68 7.44
C CYS A 38 -10.01 -4.77 6.65
N GLY A 39 -8.71 -4.95 6.88
CA GLY A 39 -7.89 -5.99 6.22
C GLY A 39 -7.65 -5.78 4.72
N TRP A 40 -8.10 -4.66 4.15
CA TRP A 40 -7.89 -4.37 2.73
C TRP A 40 -6.42 -4.08 2.45
N SER A 41 -5.84 -4.81 1.51
CA SER A 41 -4.52 -4.53 0.95
C SER A 41 -4.46 -4.95 -0.52
N ALA A 42 -3.65 -4.24 -1.31
CA ALA A 42 -3.45 -4.53 -2.72
C ALA A 42 -2.07 -4.06 -3.19
N ASP A 43 -1.43 -4.85 -4.05
CA ASP A 43 -0.13 -4.53 -4.64
C ASP A 43 -0.28 -4.13 -6.11
N TYR A 44 0.45 -3.08 -6.51
CA TYR A 44 0.43 -2.52 -7.85
C TYR A 44 1.85 -2.35 -8.39
N THR A 45 2.00 -2.41 -9.71
CA THR A 45 3.26 -2.11 -10.40
C THR A 45 3.48 -0.61 -10.65
N SER A 46 2.49 0.23 -10.35
CA SER A 46 2.61 1.69 -10.47
C SER A 46 2.15 2.39 -9.21
N ARG A 47 2.90 3.42 -8.80
CA ARG A 47 2.58 4.24 -7.63
C ARG A 47 1.23 4.93 -7.80
N ALA A 48 0.98 5.49 -8.99
CA ALA A 48 -0.27 6.18 -9.30
C ALA A 48 -1.49 5.27 -9.13
N ALA A 49 -1.41 3.99 -9.54
CA ALA A 49 -2.51 3.04 -9.33
C ALA A 49 -2.73 2.75 -7.83
N ALA A 50 -1.66 2.56 -7.06
CA ALA A 50 -1.75 2.35 -5.62
C ALA A 50 -2.35 3.57 -4.90
N GLU A 51 -1.91 4.78 -5.25
CA GLU A 51 -2.44 6.03 -4.69
C GLU A 51 -3.90 6.28 -5.10
N LEU A 52 -4.30 5.93 -6.33
CA LEU A 52 -5.70 6.02 -6.78
C LEU A 52 -6.59 5.04 -6.03
N ALA A 53 -6.16 3.79 -5.88
CA ALA A 53 -6.87 2.78 -5.10
C ALA A 53 -7.06 3.25 -3.65
N ALA A 54 -6.00 3.79 -3.04
CA ALA A 54 -6.04 4.37 -1.70
C ALA A 54 -7.03 5.53 -1.58
N GLN A 55 -7.05 6.46 -2.53
CA GLN A 55 -8.00 7.58 -2.54
C GLN A 55 -9.46 7.12 -2.71
N SER A 56 -9.69 6.09 -3.52
CA SER A 56 -11.02 5.53 -3.75
C SER A 56 -11.52 4.61 -2.62
N HIS A 57 -10.64 4.22 -1.70
CA HIS A 57 -10.96 3.28 -0.65
C HIS A 57 -11.89 3.92 0.40
N ARG A 58 -13.12 3.43 0.47
CA ARG A 58 -14.07 3.78 1.52
C ARG A 58 -14.01 2.74 2.62
N CYS A 59 -13.24 3.04 3.66
CA CYS A 59 -13.22 2.20 4.85
C CYS A 59 -14.50 2.44 5.67
N ALA A 60 -15.24 1.38 5.97
CA ALA A 60 -16.26 1.37 7.01
C ALA A 60 -15.69 0.62 8.23
N PRO A 61 -14.92 1.30 9.12
CA PRO A 61 -14.48 0.68 10.35
C PRO A 61 -15.72 0.26 11.15
N ARG A 62 -15.76 -1.01 11.55
CA ARG A 62 -16.83 -1.56 12.38
C ARG A 62 -16.51 -1.35 13.85
#